data_AF-A0A9W8E9A3-F1
#
_entry.id   AF-A0A9W8E9A3-F1
#
_cell.length_a   1.000
_cell.length_b   1.000
_cell.length_c   1.000
_cell.angle_alpha   90.00
_cell.angle_beta   90.00
_cell.angle_gamma   90.00
#
_symmetry.space_group_name_H-M   'P 1'
#
loop_
_entity.id
_entity.type
_entity.pdbx_description
1 polymer ?
#
loop_
_entity_poly.entity_id
_entity_poly.type
_entity_poly.pdbx_seq_one_letter_code
_entity_poly.pdbx_strand_id
1 'polypeptide(L)'
;MAKLCEICHQERAALRRPKTLQSICRPCFYHVFETEIHHTIVQNRLFAPGDRVAIGASGGKDSTVLAYVLKLLNERYQYGLDLFLLSIDEGITGYRDDSLETVKRNQQQYDLPLKIVSYEELYQWTMDSIVKEVGLKNNCTFCGVFRRQALDRGAMMLRADHIVTGHNADDIAETVLMNILRGDIARLQRCTEISTPGEDGCIPRSKPFKYTYEKEIVMYAYFKKLDYFSTECIYSPNAYRGYARAFLKDLEAIRSTAIIDIIRSGEAFQVKQSVKLPTQRTCQRCGYIASNALCKACVLLEGLNRGLPMLGVNRSAQSRADSTPIPSTTTSAVTQQDTSVPTPHTNSAATGNVVSTTAKDCIKTIDNIEGKRCIKKAKTHWEKGKAYDAQYKSLGVLGIEDKKAMKKRDKHKKLADKFSEKEFQIWSKYHSKQVKS
;
A
#
# COMPACT_ATOMS: atom_id res chain seq x y z
N MET A 1 3.04 -14.35 -37.13
CA MET A 1 4.41 -13.79 -37.08
C MET A 1 4.64 -13.15 -35.72
N ALA A 2 5.84 -13.26 -35.16
CA ALA A 2 6.15 -12.56 -33.91
C ALA A 2 6.21 -11.05 -34.18
N LYS A 3 5.51 -10.26 -33.36
CA LYS A 3 5.54 -8.79 -33.52
C LYS A 3 6.95 -8.27 -33.24
N LEU A 4 7.43 -7.39 -34.11
CA LEU A 4 8.65 -6.61 -33.88
C LEU A 4 8.39 -5.53 -32.84
N CYS A 5 9.46 -5.05 -32.21
CA CYS A 5 9.41 -3.92 -31.30
C CYS A 5 8.88 -2.68 -32.02
N GLU A 6 7.90 -2.01 -31.41
CA GLU A 6 7.30 -0.78 -31.95
C GLU A 6 8.21 0.46 -31.84
N ILE A 7 9.35 0.36 -31.15
CA ILE A 7 10.32 1.47 -30.95
C ILE A 7 11.51 1.30 -31.88
N CYS A 8 12.26 0.19 -31.78
CA CYS A 8 13.46 -0.01 -32.59
C CYS A 8 13.20 -0.69 -33.94
N HIS A 9 12.04 -1.35 -34.13
CA HIS A 9 11.68 -2.11 -35.33
C HIS A 9 12.67 -3.22 -35.74
N GLN A 10 13.66 -3.55 -34.92
CA GLN A 10 14.71 -4.53 -35.21
C GLN A 10 14.53 -5.82 -34.41
N GLU A 11 14.36 -5.71 -33.09
CA GLU A 11 14.21 -6.87 -32.21
C GLU A 11 12.75 -7.34 -32.09
N ARG A 12 12.58 -8.61 -31.73
CA ARG A 12 11.25 -9.16 -31.40
C ARG A 12 10.74 -8.52 -30.11
N ALA A 13 9.46 -8.15 -30.09
CA ALA A 13 8.82 -7.65 -28.88
C ALA A 13 8.85 -8.72 -27.78
N ALA A 14 9.28 -8.34 -26.58
CA ALA A 14 9.40 -9.21 -25.42
C ALA A 14 8.25 -9.03 -24.43
N LEU A 15 7.63 -7.84 -24.40
CA LEU A 15 6.49 -7.52 -23.56
C LEU A 15 5.55 -6.57 -24.29
N ARG A 16 4.33 -6.43 -23.75
CA ARG A 16 3.39 -5.38 -24.10
C ARG A 16 3.22 -4.47 -22.88
N ARG A 17 3.55 -3.18 -23.00
CA ARG A 17 3.50 -2.25 -21.88
C ARG A 17 2.07 -2.12 -21.35
N PRO A 18 1.82 -2.30 -20.05
CA PRO A 18 0.49 -2.13 -19.45
C PRO A 18 -0.07 -0.72 -19.69
N LYS A 19 0.76 0.32 -19.57
CA LYS A 19 0.36 1.73 -19.67
C LYS A 19 -0.07 2.14 -21.08
N THR A 20 0.75 1.82 -22.09
CA THR A 20 0.57 2.31 -23.48
C THR A 20 0.10 1.24 -24.46
N LEU A 21 0.07 -0.02 -24.04
CA LEU A 21 -0.23 -1.20 -24.87
C LEU A 21 0.75 -1.45 -26.03
N GLN A 22 1.88 -0.73 -26.06
CA GLN A 22 2.93 -0.90 -27.06
C GLN A 22 3.71 -2.20 -26.83
N SER A 23 3.96 -2.95 -27.90
CA SER A 23 4.77 -4.17 -27.89
C SER A 23 6.24 -3.83 -28.12
N ILE A 24 7.10 -4.04 -27.13
CA ILE A 24 8.50 -3.58 -27.17
C ILE A 24 9.50 -4.65 -26.74
N CYS A 25 10.75 -4.56 -27.22
CA CYS A 25 11.84 -5.42 -26.79
C CYS A 25 12.39 -5.00 -25.41
N ARG A 26 13.22 -5.85 -24.78
CA ARG A 26 13.75 -5.59 -23.42
C ARG A 26 14.65 -4.35 -23.37
N PRO A 27 15.61 -4.14 -24.29
CA PRO A 27 16.46 -2.93 -24.25
C PRO A 27 15.65 -1.63 -24.35
N CYS A 28 14.69 -1.58 -25.27
CA CYS A 28 13.81 -0.42 -25.41
C CYS A 28 12.95 -0.21 -24.15
N PHE A 29 12.46 -1.28 -23.53
CA PHE A 29 11.73 -1.18 -22.27
C PHE A 29 12.56 -0.58 -21.15
N TYR A 30 13.81 -1.03 -20.96
CA TYR A 30 14.68 -0.45 -19.94
C TYR A 30 14.90 1.04 -20.16
N HIS A 31 15.24 1.42 -21.40
CA HIS A 31 15.50 2.80 -21.74
C HIS A 31 14.28 3.68 -21.47
N VAL A 32 13.09 3.29 -21.94
CA VAL A 32 11.87 4.07 -21.75
C VAL A 32 11.45 4.10 -20.28
N PHE A 33 11.50 2.97 -19.57
CA PHE A 33 11.16 2.91 -18.15
C PHE A 33 12.03 3.83 -17.31
N GLU A 34 13.36 3.75 -17.49
CA GLU A 34 14.34 4.58 -16.78
C GLU A 34 14.20 6.07 -17.15
N THR A 35 13.94 6.37 -18.44
CA THR A 35 13.81 7.75 -18.94
C THR A 35 12.52 8.41 -18.46
N GLU A 36 11.39 7.69 -18.38
CA GLU A 36 10.15 8.21 -17.79
C GLU A 36 10.33 8.60 -16.31
N ILE A 37 11.11 7.81 -15.55
CA ILE A 37 11.44 8.09 -14.16
C ILE A 37 12.39 9.29 -14.07
N HIS A 38 13.41 9.38 -14.93
CA HIS A 38 14.28 10.55 -15.03
C HIS A 38 13.49 11.83 -15.30
N HIS A 39 12.58 11.82 -16.29
CA HIS A 39 11.73 12.97 -16.58
C HIS A 39 10.86 13.34 -15.37
N THR A 40 10.30 12.35 -14.67
CA THR A 40 9.51 12.59 -13.45
C THR A 40 10.35 13.29 -12.37
N ILE A 41 11.61 12.89 -12.19
CA ILE A 41 12.54 13.50 -11.23
C ILE A 41 12.86 14.95 -11.62
N VAL A 42 13.26 15.19 -12.88
CA VAL A 42 13.72 16.50 -13.35
C VAL A 42 12.57 17.50 -13.47
N GLN A 43 11.44 17.11 -14.06
CA GLN A 43 10.28 18.00 -14.24
C GLN A 43 9.72 18.51 -12.92
N ASN A 44 9.78 17.68 -11.87
CA ASN A 44 9.30 18.04 -10.55
C ASN A 44 10.42 18.57 -9.62
N ARG A 45 11.65 18.72 -10.14
CA ARG A 45 12.83 19.20 -9.40
C ARG A 45 12.97 18.49 -8.05
N LEU A 46 12.91 17.17 -8.06
CA LEU A 46 12.82 16.40 -6.81
C LEU A 46 14.08 16.48 -5.94
N PHE A 47 15.24 16.76 -6.54
CA PHE A 47 16.53 16.80 -5.86
C PHE A 47 17.37 17.97 -6.39
N ALA A 48 18.29 18.44 -5.56
CA ALA A 48 19.40 19.30 -5.93
C ALA A 48 20.73 18.50 -5.94
N PRO A 49 21.71 18.90 -6.76
CA PRO A 49 23.04 18.30 -6.70
C PRO A 49 23.66 18.43 -5.30
N GLY A 50 24.24 17.34 -4.80
CA GLY A 50 24.81 17.27 -3.45
C GLY A 50 23.83 16.80 -2.36
N ASP A 51 22.54 16.65 -2.66
CA ASP A 51 21.55 16.18 -1.69
C ASP A 51 21.87 14.79 -1.16
N ARG A 52 21.69 14.61 0.15
CA ARG A 52 21.78 13.33 0.83
C ARG A 52 20.40 12.67 0.86
N VAL A 53 20.21 11.64 0.03
CA VAL A 53 18.89 11.05 -0.23
C VAL A 53 18.76 9.68 0.45
N ALA A 54 17.83 9.57 1.39
CA ALA A 54 17.47 8.32 2.06
C ALA A 54 16.37 7.57 1.29
N ILE A 55 16.72 6.39 0.76
CA ILE A 55 15.82 5.49 0.03
C ILE A 55 15.17 4.54 1.04
N GLY A 56 13.85 4.63 1.19
CA GLY A 56 13.07 3.70 2.01
C GLY A 56 13.13 2.28 1.46
N ALA A 57 13.87 1.39 2.13
CA ALA A 57 14.13 0.02 1.72
C ALA A 57 13.31 -0.98 2.54
N SER A 58 12.23 -1.51 1.97
CA SER A 58 11.45 -2.59 2.61
C SER A 58 11.96 -3.99 2.24
N GLY A 59 12.83 -4.10 1.23
CA GLY A 59 13.25 -5.39 0.65
C GLY A 59 12.27 -5.93 -0.39
N GLY A 60 11.11 -5.27 -0.55
CA GLY A 60 10.14 -5.59 -1.59
C GLY A 60 10.53 -5.03 -2.95
N LYS A 61 9.89 -5.57 -4.00
CA LYS A 61 10.14 -5.25 -5.42
C LYS A 61 10.25 -3.75 -5.70
N ASP A 62 9.32 -2.94 -5.20
CA ASP A 62 9.24 -1.52 -5.55
C ASP A 62 10.42 -0.75 -4.96
N SER A 63 10.78 -1.03 -3.71
CA SER A 63 11.94 -0.40 -3.06
C SER A 63 13.28 -0.85 -3.65
N THR A 64 13.40 -2.13 -4.03
CA THR A 64 14.61 -2.66 -4.70
C THR A 64 14.79 -2.01 -6.06
N VAL A 65 13.73 -1.97 -6.89
CA VAL A 65 13.80 -1.31 -8.21
C VAL A 65 14.06 0.18 -8.07
N LEU A 66 13.49 0.85 -7.06
CA LEU A 66 13.77 2.25 -6.80
C LEU A 66 15.25 2.49 -6.48
N ALA A 67 15.84 1.69 -5.59
CA ALA A 67 17.25 1.82 -5.24
C ALA A 67 18.16 1.61 -6.46
N TYR A 68 17.89 0.54 -7.23
CA TYR A 68 18.65 0.24 -8.45
C TYR A 68 18.55 1.37 -9.49
N VAL A 69 17.32 1.83 -9.78
CA VAL A 69 17.10 2.87 -10.80
C VAL A 69 17.68 4.21 -10.35
N LEU A 70 17.52 4.61 -9.08
CA LEU A 70 18.12 5.87 -8.62
C LEU A 70 19.64 5.85 -8.69
N LYS A 71 20.29 4.74 -8.29
CA LYS A 71 21.74 4.57 -8.45
C LYS A 71 22.17 4.68 -9.92
N LEU A 72 21.49 3.94 -10.81
CA LEU A 72 21.75 3.96 -12.24
C LEU A 72 21.57 5.35 -12.87
N LEU A 73 20.50 6.06 -12.50
CA LEU A 73 20.21 7.40 -13.01
C LEU A 73 21.17 8.45 -12.45
N ASN A 74 21.56 8.33 -11.17
CA ASN A 74 22.54 9.20 -10.53
C ASN A 74 23.89 9.13 -11.27
N GLU A 75 24.32 7.92 -11.67
CA GLU A 75 25.55 7.72 -12.44
C GLU A 75 25.40 8.19 -13.89
N ARG A 76 24.32 7.78 -14.58
CA ARG A 76 24.10 8.10 -15.99
C ARG A 76 23.94 9.59 -16.26
N TYR A 77 23.17 10.28 -15.42
CA TYR A 77 22.82 11.69 -15.60
C TYR A 77 23.58 12.60 -14.64
N GLN A 78 24.52 12.07 -13.85
CA GLN A 78 25.38 12.83 -12.94
C GLN A 78 24.60 13.75 -12.01
N TYR A 79 23.53 13.24 -11.37
CA TYR A 79 22.75 14.06 -10.43
C TYR A 79 23.59 14.55 -9.24
N GLY A 80 24.66 13.83 -8.88
CA GLY A 80 25.53 14.20 -7.76
C GLY A 80 24.89 13.93 -6.40
N LEU A 81 24.01 12.94 -6.31
CA LEU A 81 23.31 12.57 -5.07
C LEU A 81 24.17 11.63 -4.22
N ASP A 82 24.11 11.82 -2.91
CA ASP A 82 24.67 10.90 -1.92
C ASP A 82 23.54 9.97 -1.44
N LEU A 83 23.55 8.72 -1.91
CA LEU A 83 22.41 7.80 -1.77
C LEU A 83 22.61 6.83 -0.59
N PHE A 84 21.58 6.70 0.24
CA PHE A 84 21.56 5.79 1.40
C PHE A 84 20.33 4.89 1.38
N LEU A 85 20.44 3.68 1.89
CA LEU A 85 19.30 2.82 2.19
C LEU A 85 18.86 3.05 3.64
N LEU A 86 17.57 3.27 3.85
CA LEU A 86 16.94 3.36 5.16
C LEU A 86 15.85 2.30 5.29
N SER A 87 16.07 1.32 6.15
CA SER A 87 15.15 0.21 6.39
C SER A 87 14.58 0.29 7.80
N ILE A 88 13.28 0.05 7.94
CA ILE A 88 12.59 0.04 9.23
C ILE A 88 12.29 -1.40 9.62
N ASP A 89 12.77 -1.85 10.77
CA ASP A 89 12.43 -3.16 11.32
C ASP A 89 11.19 -3.03 12.22
N GLU A 90 10.05 -3.50 11.73
CA GLU A 90 8.81 -3.46 12.49
C GLU A 90 8.70 -4.56 13.57
N GLY A 91 9.61 -5.54 13.59
CA GLY A 91 9.56 -6.68 14.51
C GLY A 91 8.38 -7.61 14.23
N ILE A 92 8.23 -8.06 12.97
CA ILE A 92 7.24 -9.07 12.56
C ILE A 92 7.97 -10.39 12.32
N THR A 93 7.78 -11.35 13.23
CA THR A 93 8.50 -12.63 13.24
C THR A 93 8.20 -13.44 11.97
N GLY A 94 9.25 -13.99 11.33
CA GLY A 94 9.12 -14.87 10.15
C GLY A 94 8.67 -14.14 8.87
N TYR A 95 8.64 -12.81 8.89
CA TYR A 95 8.41 -11.97 7.72
C TYR A 95 9.56 -10.99 7.54
N ARG A 96 9.91 -10.26 8.61
CA ARG A 96 10.87 -9.17 8.51
C ARG A 96 12.31 -9.68 8.41
N ASP A 97 12.63 -10.82 9.02
CA ASP A 97 13.94 -11.46 8.98
C ASP A 97 14.44 -11.65 7.53
N ASP A 98 13.70 -12.41 6.73
CA ASP A 98 14.01 -12.68 5.31
C ASP A 98 14.08 -11.40 4.46
N SER A 99 13.20 -10.45 4.75
CA SER A 99 13.18 -9.18 4.01
C SER A 99 14.38 -8.30 4.35
N LEU A 100 14.87 -8.31 5.59
CA LEU A 100 16.06 -7.58 6.01
C LEU A 100 17.33 -8.20 5.45
N GLU A 101 17.39 -9.53 5.34
CA GLU A 101 18.48 -10.19 4.61
C GLU A 101 18.55 -9.73 3.17
N THR A 102 17.40 -9.64 2.50
CA THR A 102 17.32 -9.08 1.13
C THR A 102 17.84 -7.64 1.08
N VAL A 103 17.47 -6.79 2.04
CA VAL A 103 17.97 -5.40 2.10
C VAL A 103 19.48 -5.36 2.33
N LYS A 104 20.05 -6.25 3.16
CA LYS A 104 21.50 -6.38 3.35
C LYS A 104 22.22 -6.84 2.07
N ARG A 105 21.62 -7.74 1.29
CA ARG A 105 22.15 -8.12 -0.02
C ARG A 105 22.09 -6.97 -1.02
N ASN A 106 21.01 -6.20 -1.03
CA ASN A 106 20.90 -4.99 -1.86
C ASN A 106 21.95 -3.93 -1.50
N GLN A 107 22.25 -3.76 -0.21
CA GLN A 107 23.35 -2.89 0.26
C GLN A 107 24.68 -3.27 -0.42
N GLN A 108 25.02 -4.56 -0.40
CA GLN A 108 26.26 -5.08 -1.00
C GLN A 108 26.23 -4.99 -2.53
N GLN A 109 25.11 -5.34 -3.15
CA GLN A 109 25.00 -5.37 -4.61
C GLN A 109 25.03 -3.98 -5.24
N TYR A 110 24.47 -2.98 -4.58
CA TYR A 110 24.37 -1.61 -5.10
C TYR A 110 25.42 -0.67 -4.53
N ASP A 111 26.24 -1.14 -3.59
CA ASP A 111 27.25 -0.36 -2.88
C ASP A 111 26.66 0.94 -2.30
N LEU A 112 25.55 0.78 -1.57
CA LEU A 112 24.83 1.89 -0.92
C LEU A 112 24.85 1.67 0.59
N PRO A 113 25.26 2.64 1.43
CA PRO A 113 25.24 2.45 2.87
C PRO A 113 23.83 2.22 3.40
N LEU A 114 23.68 1.34 4.39
CA LEU A 114 22.39 0.95 4.97
C LEU A 114 22.29 1.35 6.44
N LYS A 115 21.20 2.01 6.80
CA LYS A 115 20.75 2.19 8.19
C LYS A 115 19.48 1.39 8.42
N ILE A 116 19.50 0.57 9.45
CA ILE A 116 18.31 -0.10 9.99
C ILE A 116 17.89 0.62 11.27
N VAL A 117 16.60 0.84 11.44
CA VAL A 117 16.00 1.40 12.66
C VAL A 117 14.82 0.52 13.05
N SER A 118 14.75 0.05 14.30
CA SER A 118 13.69 -0.87 14.73
C SER A 118 12.60 -0.18 15.54
N TYR A 119 11.39 -0.75 15.53
CA TYR A 119 10.31 -0.29 16.40
C TYR A 119 10.61 -0.56 17.88
N GLU A 120 11.29 -1.66 18.17
CA GLU A 120 11.73 -1.99 19.52
C GLU A 120 12.63 -0.88 20.09
N GLU A 121 13.62 -0.42 19.33
CA GLU A 121 14.50 0.68 19.74
C GLU A 121 13.75 2.01 19.88
N LEU A 122 12.86 2.33 18.94
CA LEU A 122 12.21 3.64 18.88
C LEU A 122 11.03 3.80 19.84
N TYR A 123 10.32 2.71 20.11
CA TYR A 123 9.02 2.73 20.75
C TYR A 123 8.92 1.74 21.91
N GLN A 124 9.87 0.80 22.07
CA GLN A 124 9.77 -0.33 23.02
C GLN A 124 8.60 -1.27 22.72
N TRP A 125 8.14 -1.28 21.46
CA TRP A 125 7.07 -2.13 20.97
C TRP A 125 7.46 -2.72 19.63
N THR A 126 7.25 -4.01 19.42
CA THR A 126 7.26 -4.64 18.09
C THR A 126 5.85 -4.71 17.51
N MET A 127 5.71 -4.88 16.20
CA MET A 127 4.39 -5.08 15.60
C MET A 127 3.70 -6.34 16.13
N ASP A 128 4.45 -7.41 16.41
CA ASP A 128 3.88 -8.62 17.02
C ASP A 128 3.31 -8.33 18.42
N SER A 129 4.01 -7.56 19.24
CA SER A 129 3.50 -7.13 20.56
C SER A 129 2.28 -6.23 20.45
N ILE A 130 2.26 -5.30 19.48
CA ILE A 130 1.10 -4.44 19.22
C ILE A 130 -0.11 -5.27 18.81
N VAL A 131 0.06 -6.24 17.90
CA VAL A 131 -1.03 -7.10 17.43
C VAL A 131 -1.62 -7.95 18.55
N LYS A 132 -0.81 -8.37 19.53
CA LYS A 132 -1.32 -9.07 20.73
C LYS A 132 -2.29 -8.20 21.53
N GLU A 133 -2.02 -6.89 21.64
CA GLU A 133 -2.87 -5.94 22.38
C GLU A 133 -4.08 -5.44 21.58
N VAL A 134 -3.89 -5.10 20.29
CA VAL A 134 -4.92 -4.42 19.47
C VAL A 134 -5.74 -5.40 18.61
N GLY A 135 -5.23 -6.62 18.41
CA GLY A 135 -5.79 -7.64 17.53
C GLY A 135 -5.48 -7.46 16.04
N LEU A 136 -6.10 -8.30 15.21
CA LEU A 136 -5.86 -8.36 13.77
C LEU A 136 -6.56 -7.24 12.96
N LYS A 137 -7.47 -6.51 13.57
CA LYS A 137 -8.14 -5.36 12.94
C LYS A 137 -7.41 -4.08 13.33
N ASN A 138 -7.28 -3.15 12.39
CA ASN A 138 -6.68 -1.82 12.59
C ASN A 138 -5.18 -1.78 12.93
N ASN A 139 -4.47 -2.90 13.12
CA ASN A 139 -3.01 -2.92 13.38
C ASN A 139 -2.19 -2.16 12.31
N CYS A 140 -2.63 -2.19 11.05
CA CYS A 140 -1.97 -1.49 9.95
C CYS A 140 -1.99 0.04 10.15
N THR A 141 -2.90 0.56 10.98
CA THR A 141 -2.90 1.98 11.39
C THR A 141 -1.68 2.28 12.26
N PHE A 142 -1.38 1.44 13.26
CA PHE A 142 -0.20 1.57 14.09
C PHE A 142 1.06 1.44 13.24
N CYS A 143 1.14 0.36 12.45
CA CYS A 143 2.27 0.09 11.58
C CYS A 143 2.54 1.29 10.64
N GLY A 144 1.53 1.79 9.93
CA GLY A 144 1.71 2.91 9.01
C GLY A 144 2.10 4.23 9.67
N VAL A 145 1.57 4.52 10.87
CA VAL A 145 1.88 5.73 11.63
C VAL A 145 3.31 5.67 12.18
N PHE A 146 3.69 4.55 12.82
CA PHE A 146 5.02 4.35 13.36
C PHE A 146 6.09 4.25 12.28
N ARG A 147 5.78 3.64 11.12
CA ARG A 147 6.73 3.55 10.00
C ARG A 147 7.07 4.92 9.47
N ARG A 148 6.08 5.80 9.33
CA ARG A 148 6.30 7.18 8.88
C ARG A 148 7.21 7.94 9.83
N GLN A 149 6.94 7.88 11.13
CA GLN A 149 7.79 8.54 12.13
C GLN A 149 9.18 7.90 12.23
N ALA A 150 9.29 6.58 12.05
CA ALA A 150 10.57 5.87 12.07
C ALA A 150 11.44 6.24 10.87
N LEU A 151 10.84 6.41 9.68
CA LEU A 151 11.54 6.92 8.50
C LEU A 151 12.06 8.34 8.74
N ASP A 152 11.25 9.23 9.31
CA ASP A 152 11.69 10.60 9.61
C ASP A 152 12.86 10.60 10.60
N ARG A 153 12.74 9.82 11.70
CA ARG A 153 13.81 9.64 12.69
C ARG A 153 15.09 9.08 12.08
N GLY A 154 14.98 8.03 11.27
CA GLY A 154 16.12 7.41 10.61
C GLY A 154 16.81 8.33 9.60
N ALA A 155 16.03 9.11 8.85
CA ALA A 155 16.56 10.10 7.93
C ALA A 155 17.29 11.24 8.66
N MET A 156 16.77 11.69 9.81
CA MET A 156 17.46 12.66 10.67
C MET A 156 18.78 12.11 11.23
N MET A 157 18.82 10.84 11.65
CA MET A 157 20.06 10.18 12.12
C MET A 157 21.12 10.13 11.01
N LEU A 158 20.70 9.93 9.76
CA LEU A 158 21.57 9.97 8.60
C LEU A 158 21.93 11.39 8.16
N ARG A 159 21.29 12.43 8.71
CA ARG A 159 21.30 13.82 8.23
C ARG A 159 21.00 13.87 6.71
N ALA A 160 19.94 13.17 6.33
CA ALA A 160 19.44 13.16 4.96
C ALA A 160 18.63 14.43 4.70
N ASP A 161 18.81 15.00 3.51
CA ASP A 161 18.09 16.17 3.02
C ASP A 161 16.75 15.77 2.39
N HIS A 162 16.61 14.52 1.95
CA HIS A 162 15.41 14.05 1.26
C HIS A 162 15.12 12.57 1.50
N ILE A 163 13.85 12.17 1.61
CA ILE A 163 13.41 10.76 1.68
C ILE A 163 12.69 10.36 0.39
N VAL A 164 13.06 9.23 -0.20
CA VAL A 164 12.37 8.67 -1.37
C VAL A 164 11.74 7.33 -1.04
N THR A 165 10.54 7.09 -1.56
CA THR A 165 9.80 5.84 -1.33
C THR A 165 9.30 5.24 -2.63
N GLY A 166 9.24 3.91 -2.69
CA GLY A 166 8.82 3.14 -3.88
C GLY A 166 7.32 3.16 -4.17
N HIS A 167 6.57 4.18 -3.73
CA HIS A 167 5.14 4.27 -4.03
C HIS A 167 4.93 4.45 -5.54
N ASN A 168 4.21 3.52 -6.15
CA ASN A 168 3.97 3.46 -7.58
C ASN A 168 2.61 4.07 -7.97
N ALA A 169 2.30 4.12 -9.27
CA ALA A 169 1.06 4.71 -9.76
C ALA A 169 -0.19 4.02 -9.19
N ASP A 170 -0.18 2.69 -9.06
CA ASP A 170 -1.26 1.93 -8.45
C ASP A 170 -1.51 2.36 -6.99
N ASP A 171 -0.44 2.51 -6.18
CA ASP A 171 -0.56 2.99 -4.79
C ASP A 171 -1.20 4.39 -4.69
N ILE A 172 -0.85 5.29 -5.62
CA ILE A 172 -1.40 6.64 -5.65
C ILE A 172 -2.88 6.61 -6.06
N ALA A 173 -3.22 5.85 -7.10
CA ALA A 173 -4.60 5.69 -7.56
C ALA A 173 -5.48 5.02 -6.50
N GLU A 174 -4.99 3.99 -5.81
CA GLU A 174 -5.64 3.39 -4.63
C GLU A 174 -5.93 4.46 -3.56
N THR A 175 -4.94 5.31 -3.27
CA THR A 175 -5.07 6.36 -2.26
C THR A 175 -6.09 7.43 -2.65
N VAL A 176 -6.08 7.87 -3.91
CA VAL A 176 -7.07 8.82 -4.46
C VAL A 176 -8.48 8.23 -4.32
N LEU A 177 -8.69 7.01 -4.82
CA LEU A 177 -9.98 6.33 -4.76
C LEU A 177 -10.47 6.17 -3.32
N MET A 178 -9.62 5.70 -2.41
CA MET A 178 -9.97 5.52 -1.00
C MET A 178 -10.36 6.84 -0.33
N ASN A 179 -9.71 7.96 -0.68
CA ASN A 179 -10.03 9.26 -0.11
C ASN A 179 -11.34 9.83 -0.65
N ILE A 180 -11.65 9.60 -1.93
CA ILE A 180 -12.95 9.93 -2.54
C ILE A 180 -14.07 9.16 -1.82
N LEU A 181 -13.93 7.83 -1.68
CA LEU A 181 -14.94 6.97 -1.05
C LEU A 181 -15.18 7.32 0.43
N ARG A 182 -14.17 7.87 1.12
CA ARG A 182 -14.28 8.34 2.50
C ARG A 182 -14.81 9.76 2.65
N GLY A 183 -14.88 10.53 1.55
CA GLY A 183 -15.16 11.96 1.59
C GLY A 183 -14.09 12.77 2.34
N ASP A 184 -12.83 12.30 2.37
CA ASP A 184 -11.73 12.97 3.07
C ASP A 184 -11.05 14.00 2.14
N ILE A 185 -11.75 15.11 1.91
CA ILE A 185 -11.37 16.15 0.95
C ILE A 185 -9.98 16.74 1.27
N ALA A 186 -9.67 16.96 2.56
CA ALA A 186 -8.38 17.53 2.98
C ALA A 186 -7.19 16.60 2.71
N ARG A 187 -7.40 15.28 2.72
CA ARG A 187 -6.38 14.31 2.29
C ARG A 187 -6.30 14.16 0.78
N LEU A 188 -7.44 14.30 0.09
CA LEU A 188 -7.51 14.22 -1.36
C LEU A 188 -6.64 15.30 -2.03
N GLN A 189 -6.64 16.54 -1.49
CA GLN A 189 -5.80 17.63 -2.01
C GLN A 189 -4.30 17.33 -1.99
N ARG A 190 -3.83 16.56 -0.99
CA ARG A 190 -2.41 16.32 -0.76
C ARG A 190 -1.92 14.95 -1.23
N CYS A 191 -2.83 14.00 -1.49
CA CYS A 191 -2.42 12.62 -1.74
C CYS A 191 -1.70 12.41 -3.08
N THR A 192 -1.94 13.31 -4.05
CA THR A 192 -1.29 13.33 -5.36
C THR A 192 -0.01 14.15 -5.38
N GLU A 193 0.36 14.83 -4.30
CA GLU A 193 1.64 15.55 -4.21
C GLU A 193 2.80 14.56 -4.40
N ILE A 194 3.68 14.92 -5.35
CA ILE A 194 4.86 14.12 -5.67
C ILE A 194 5.95 14.29 -4.64
N SER A 195 6.05 15.50 -4.06
CA SER A 195 6.96 15.87 -2.99
C SER A 195 6.17 16.57 -1.89
N THR A 196 6.46 16.26 -0.64
CA THR A 196 5.98 17.04 0.51
C THR A 196 6.92 18.24 0.70
N PRO A 197 6.40 19.48 0.89
CA PRO A 197 7.26 20.62 1.19
C PRO A 197 8.06 20.39 2.48
N GLY A 198 9.36 20.69 2.41
CA GLY A 198 10.30 20.62 3.53
C GLY A 198 10.25 21.89 4.38
N GLU A 199 9.07 22.25 4.89
CA GLU A 199 8.90 23.42 5.76
C GLU A 199 8.98 23.00 7.25
N ASP A 200 9.56 23.87 8.08
CA ASP A 200 9.67 23.75 9.54
C ASP A 200 10.29 22.43 10.06
N GLY A 201 11.50 22.10 9.59
CA GLY A 201 12.27 20.95 10.08
C GLY A 201 11.76 19.59 9.60
N CYS A 202 10.87 19.56 8.60
CA CYS A 202 10.48 18.33 7.90
C CYS A 202 11.51 17.96 6.84
N ILE A 203 11.95 16.70 6.83
CA ILE A 203 12.67 16.17 5.68
C ILE A 203 11.65 15.93 4.55
N PRO A 204 11.79 16.58 3.38
CA PRO A 204 10.89 16.39 2.25
C PRO A 204 10.86 14.92 1.82
N ARG A 205 9.69 14.47 1.36
CA ARG A 205 9.52 13.09 0.88
C ARG A 205 8.99 13.09 -0.55
N SER A 206 9.65 12.35 -1.45
CA SER A 206 9.19 12.22 -2.83
C SER A 206 8.96 10.77 -3.29
N LYS A 207 8.23 10.66 -4.41
CA LYS A 207 7.79 9.38 -5.00
C LYS A 207 8.18 9.36 -6.49
N PRO A 208 9.42 8.95 -6.83
CA PRO A 208 9.86 8.91 -8.23
C PRO A 208 9.01 8.00 -9.13
N PHE A 209 8.32 7.01 -8.55
CA PHE A 209 7.44 6.08 -9.27
C PHE A 209 5.97 6.51 -9.37
N LYS A 210 5.65 7.78 -9.06
CA LYS A 210 4.28 8.31 -9.08
C LYS A 210 3.48 7.96 -10.36
N TYR A 211 4.13 7.92 -11.53
CA TYR A 211 3.49 7.62 -12.82
C TYR A 211 3.93 6.28 -13.43
N THR A 212 4.60 5.43 -12.65
CA THR A 212 5.12 4.13 -13.04
C THR A 212 4.19 3.04 -12.54
N TYR A 213 3.73 2.16 -13.43
CA TYR A 213 2.79 1.08 -13.07
C TYR A 213 3.49 -0.02 -12.29
N GLU A 214 2.81 -0.60 -11.30
CA GLU A 214 3.32 -1.73 -10.52
C GLU A 214 3.75 -2.90 -11.43
N LYS A 215 2.94 -3.20 -12.46
CA LYS A 215 3.26 -4.26 -13.44
C LYS A 215 4.57 -3.99 -14.19
N GLU A 216 4.88 -2.73 -14.53
CA GLU A 216 6.14 -2.39 -15.19
C GLU A 216 7.32 -2.55 -14.22
N ILE A 217 7.16 -2.16 -12.95
CA ILE A 217 8.17 -2.39 -11.90
C ILE A 217 8.46 -3.87 -11.74
N VAL A 218 7.43 -4.71 -11.68
CA VAL A 218 7.56 -6.19 -11.61
C VAL A 218 8.32 -6.72 -12.84
N MET A 219 7.94 -6.30 -14.04
CA MET A 219 8.62 -6.72 -15.28
C MET A 219 10.08 -6.28 -15.30
N TYR A 220 10.36 -5.06 -14.85
CA TYR A 220 11.72 -4.52 -14.78
C TYR A 220 12.59 -5.32 -13.80
N ALA A 221 12.09 -5.57 -12.58
CA ALA A 221 12.77 -6.40 -11.59
C ALA A 221 13.07 -7.80 -12.13
N TYR A 222 12.08 -8.43 -12.78
CA TYR A 222 12.22 -9.76 -13.37
C TYR A 222 13.27 -9.81 -14.48
N PHE A 223 13.22 -8.88 -15.45
CA PHE A 223 14.14 -8.90 -16.58
C PHE A 223 15.58 -8.53 -16.19
N LYS A 224 15.75 -7.65 -15.19
CA LYS A 224 17.05 -7.33 -14.60
C LYS A 224 17.53 -8.37 -13.58
N LYS A 225 16.69 -9.34 -13.23
CA LYS A 225 16.95 -10.38 -12.21
C LYS A 225 17.37 -9.77 -10.87
N LEU A 226 16.68 -8.73 -10.44
CA LEU A 226 16.94 -8.09 -9.14
C LEU A 226 16.51 -9.02 -8.01
N ASP A 227 17.27 -9.02 -6.92
CA ASP A 227 16.93 -9.77 -5.72
C ASP A 227 15.92 -8.97 -4.88
N TYR A 228 14.75 -9.54 -4.67
CA TYR A 228 13.71 -8.92 -3.86
C TYR A 228 12.87 -9.97 -3.14
N PHE A 229 12.39 -9.58 -1.96
CA PHE A 229 11.46 -10.36 -1.18
C PHE A 229 10.03 -10.15 -1.69
N SER A 230 9.31 -11.24 -1.92
CA SER A 230 7.99 -11.21 -2.59
C SER A 230 6.81 -11.58 -1.69
N THR A 231 7.07 -12.05 -0.48
CA THR A 231 6.01 -12.44 0.46
C THR A 231 5.27 -11.19 0.95
N GLU A 232 3.95 -11.28 1.05
CA GLU A 232 3.12 -10.23 1.64
C GLU A 232 3.14 -10.32 3.17
N CYS A 233 2.97 -9.19 3.84
CA CYS A 233 2.92 -9.14 5.30
C CYS A 233 1.70 -9.92 5.82
N ILE A 234 1.92 -10.78 6.82
CA ILE A 234 0.89 -11.64 7.45
C ILE A 234 -0.30 -10.85 8.03
N TYR A 235 -0.11 -9.56 8.36
CA TYR A 235 -1.15 -8.69 8.91
C TYR A 235 -1.86 -7.82 7.86
N SER A 236 -1.36 -7.79 6.62
CA SER A 236 -1.91 -7.00 5.51
C SER A 236 -3.27 -7.47 4.96
N PRO A 237 -3.63 -8.77 4.92
CA PRO A 237 -4.84 -9.24 4.24
C PRO A 237 -6.15 -8.61 4.74
N ASN A 238 -6.20 -8.17 5.99
CA ASN A 238 -7.38 -7.52 6.58
C ASN A 238 -7.44 -6.01 6.32
N ALA A 239 -6.52 -5.44 5.54
CA ALA A 239 -6.49 -4.01 5.26
C ALA A 239 -7.53 -3.62 4.20
N TYR A 240 -8.28 -2.55 4.49
CA TYR A 240 -9.28 -1.98 3.56
C TYR A 240 -8.72 -1.68 2.15
N ARG A 241 -7.44 -1.34 2.06
CA ARG A 241 -6.75 -1.06 0.79
C ARG A 241 -6.82 -2.23 -0.20
N GLY A 242 -6.90 -3.48 0.27
CA GLY A 242 -7.03 -4.65 -0.60
C GLY A 242 -8.27 -4.60 -1.51
N TYR A 243 -9.39 -4.06 -1.02
CA TYR A 243 -10.61 -3.91 -1.82
C TYR A 243 -10.48 -2.84 -2.91
N ALA A 244 -9.86 -1.70 -2.57
CA ALA A 244 -9.58 -0.65 -3.54
C ALA A 244 -8.64 -1.14 -4.65
N ARG A 245 -7.62 -1.93 -4.28
CA ARG A 245 -6.70 -2.57 -5.24
C ARG A 245 -7.41 -3.52 -6.18
N ALA A 246 -8.29 -4.40 -5.67
CA ALA A 246 -9.03 -5.33 -6.50
C ALA A 246 -9.90 -4.58 -7.53
N PHE A 247 -10.66 -3.58 -7.07
CA PHE A 247 -11.47 -2.74 -7.94
C PHE A 247 -10.65 -2.00 -9.00
N LEU A 248 -9.49 -1.44 -8.62
CA LEU A 248 -8.62 -0.75 -9.57
C LEU A 248 -8.08 -1.69 -10.66
N LYS A 249 -7.77 -2.94 -10.31
CA LYS A 249 -7.33 -3.97 -11.28
C LYS A 249 -8.44 -4.33 -12.27
N ASP A 250 -9.69 -4.38 -11.82
CA ASP A 250 -10.83 -4.61 -12.71
C ASP A 250 -11.01 -3.44 -13.70
N LEU A 251 -10.85 -2.20 -13.23
CA LEU A 251 -10.88 -1.01 -14.11
C LEU A 251 -9.73 -1.01 -15.13
N GLU A 252 -8.51 -1.31 -14.68
CA GLU A 252 -7.33 -1.37 -15.54
C GLU A 252 -7.48 -2.43 -16.64
N ALA A 253 -8.12 -3.57 -16.34
CA ALA A 253 -8.37 -4.64 -17.30
C ALA A 253 -9.32 -4.20 -18.43
N ILE A 254 -10.26 -3.29 -18.15
CA ILE A 254 -11.16 -2.71 -19.15
C ILE A 254 -10.46 -1.59 -19.91
N ARG A 255 -9.76 -0.71 -19.19
CA ARG A 255 -9.07 0.46 -19.73
C ARG A 255 -7.70 0.62 -19.07
N SER A 256 -6.64 0.36 -19.83
CA SER A 256 -5.25 0.41 -19.35
C SER A 256 -4.86 1.76 -18.73
N THR A 257 -5.45 2.87 -19.19
CA THR A 257 -5.13 4.22 -18.70
C THR A 257 -5.83 4.57 -17.38
N ALA A 258 -6.73 3.72 -16.86
CA ALA A 258 -7.56 4.03 -15.70
C ALA A 258 -6.75 4.50 -14.48
N ILE A 259 -5.60 3.88 -14.22
CA ILE A 259 -4.71 4.24 -13.10
C ILE A 259 -4.22 5.70 -13.24
N ILE A 260 -3.68 6.07 -14.40
CA ILE A 260 -3.18 7.42 -14.65
C ILE A 260 -4.32 8.43 -14.72
N ASP A 261 -5.45 8.06 -15.29
CA ASP A 261 -6.63 8.93 -15.37
C ASP A 261 -7.17 9.26 -13.97
N ILE A 262 -7.14 8.30 -13.03
CA ILE A 262 -7.49 8.53 -11.61
C ILE A 262 -6.48 9.47 -10.95
N ILE A 263 -5.18 9.29 -11.18
CA ILE A 263 -4.15 10.19 -10.64
C ILE A 263 -4.35 11.61 -11.16
N ARG A 264 -4.52 11.78 -12.48
CA ARG A 264 -4.77 13.09 -13.11
C ARG A 264 -6.06 13.73 -12.61
N SER A 265 -7.11 12.93 -12.41
CA SER A 265 -8.35 13.41 -11.79
C SER A 265 -8.09 13.91 -10.36
N GLY A 266 -7.27 13.17 -9.60
CA GLY A 266 -6.79 13.56 -8.29
C GLY A 266 -6.01 14.89 -8.28
N GLU A 267 -5.16 15.11 -9.27
CA GLU A 267 -4.38 16.35 -9.47
C GLU A 267 -5.25 17.52 -9.92
N ALA A 268 -6.29 17.25 -10.70
CA ALA A 268 -7.21 18.25 -11.22
C ALA A 268 -8.31 18.64 -10.20
N PHE A 269 -8.51 17.87 -9.14
CA PHE A 269 -9.52 18.20 -8.13
C PHE A 269 -9.20 19.52 -7.44
N GLN A 270 -10.09 20.49 -7.66
CA GLN A 270 -10.08 21.74 -6.91
C GLN A 270 -11.07 21.63 -5.76
N VAL A 271 -10.62 22.06 -4.58
CA VAL A 271 -11.45 22.11 -3.39
C VAL A 271 -11.76 23.56 -3.09
N LYS A 272 -13.00 23.82 -2.66
CA LYS A 272 -13.44 25.16 -2.26
C LYS A 272 -12.48 25.72 -1.20
N GLN A 273 -12.08 26.98 -1.34
CA GLN A 273 -11.18 27.67 -0.40
C GLN A 273 -11.71 27.69 1.05
N SER A 274 -13.02 27.53 1.25
CA SER A 274 -13.64 27.45 2.57
C SER A 274 -13.38 26.15 3.34
N VAL A 275 -12.76 25.14 2.71
CA VAL A 275 -12.40 23.90 3.40
C VAL A 275 -11.20 24.18 4.30
N LYS A 276 -11.44 24.14 5.62
CA LYS A 276 -10.38 24.26 6.63
C LYS A 276 -9.42 23.08 6.51
N LEU A 277 -8.23 23.34 5.98
CA LEU A 277 -7.12 22.41 6.05
C LEU A 277 -6.58 22.34 7.49
N PRO A 278 -6.13 21.16 7.95
CA PRO A 278 -5.49 21.06 9.25
C PRO A 278 -4.23 21.91 9.27
N THR A 279 -4.12 22.83 10.23
CA THR A 279 -2.92 23.66 10.42
C THR A 279 -1.75 22.77 10.84
N GLN A 280 -0.64 22.92 10.13
CA GLN A 280 0.61 22.26 10.48
C GLN A 280 1.19 22.91 11.74
N ARG A 281 1.59 22.08 12.72
CA ARG A 281 2.24 22.50 13.97
C ARG A 281 3.23 21.43 14.42
N THR A 282 4.03 21.74 15.43
CA THR A 282 4.94 20.78 16.06
C THR A 282 4.23 20.05 17.21
N CYS A 283 4.52 18.77 17.35
CA CYS A 283 4.02 17.94 18.45
C CYS A 283 4.69 18.37 19.76
N GLN A 284 3.89 18.66 20.78
CA GLN A 284 4.41 19.09 22.09
C GLN A 284 5.26 18.02 22.79
N ARG A 285 5.07 16.74 22.46
CA ARG A 285 5.80 15.63 23.11
C ARG A 285 7.10 15.26 22.40
N CYS A 286 7.10 15.24 21.07
CA CYS A 286 8.22 14.69 20.30
C CYS A 286 8.84 15.69 19.31
N GLY A 287 8.31 16.90 19.21
CA GLY A 287 8.80 17.93 18.29
C GLY A 287 8.43 17.72 16.81
N TYR A 288 8.04 16.50 16.41
CA TYR A 288 7.68 16.18 15.02
C TYR A 288 6.37 16.84 14.57
N ILE A 289 6.23 16.99 13.26
CA ILE A 289 5.03 17.59 12.65
C ILE A 289 3.76 16.83 13.00
N ALA A 290 2.75 17.61 13.37
CA ALA A 290 1.42 17.18 13.72
C ALA A 290 0.37 18.18 13.24
N SER A 291 -0.87 17.73 13.08
CA SER A 291 -2.01 18.62 12.88
C SER A 291 -2.72 18.98 14.19
N ASN A 292 -2.38 18.29 15.28
CA ASN A 292 -2.93 18.44 16.63
C ASN A 292 -1.80 18.73 17.63
N ALA A 293 -2.12 19.05 18.88
CA ALA A 293 -1.11 19.25 19.95
C ALA A 293 -0.17 18.05 20.11
N LEU A 294 -0.72 16.83 20.01
CA LEU A 294 0.04 15.58 19.97
C LEU A 294 -0.06 14.93 18.60
N CYS A 295 1.07 14.45 18.07
CA CYS A 295 1.09 13.68 16.84
C CYS A 295 0.40 12.32 17.03
N LYS A 296 -0.05 11.73 15.92
CA LYS A 296 -0.77 10.45 15.97
C LYS A 296 0.06 9.33 16.61
N ALA A 297 1.36 9.31 16.35
CA ALA A 297 2.25 8.31 16.92
C ALA A 297 2.32 8.41 18.45
N CYS A 298 2.46 9.63 19.00
CA CYS A 298 2.48 9.84 20.45
C CYS A 298 1.17 9.42 21.13
N VAL A 299 0.02 9.70 20.50
CA VAL A 299 -1.30 9.27 21.02
C VAL A 299 -1.44 7.75 21.02
N LEU A 300 -1.06 7.09 19.92
CA LEU A 300 -1.13 5.63 19.82
C LEU A 300 -0.17 4.94 20.82
N LEU A 301 1.05 5.47 20.96
CA LEU A 301 2.05 4.94 21.90
C LEU A 301 1.61 5.10 23.35
N GLU A 302 1.01 6.23 23.70
CA GLU A 302 0.42 6.43 25.04
C GLU A 302 -0.75 5.48 25.29
N GLY A 303 -1.58 5.23 24.28
CA GLY A 303 -2.64 4.23 24.34
C GLY A 303 -2.08 2.85 24.68
N LEU A 304 -1.04 2.41 23.98
CA LEU A 304 -0.38 1.14 24.24
C LEU A 304 0.22 1.07 25.66
N ASN A 305 0.99 2.09 26.06
CA ASN A 305 1.67 2.11 27.36
C ASN A 305 0.70 2.18 28.56
N ARG A 306 -0.53 2.65 28.36
CA ARG A 306 -1.58 2.71 29.39
C ARG A 306 -2.55 1.54 29.37
N GLY A 307 -2.36 0.55 28.49
CA GLY A 307 -3.32 -0.55 28.31
C GLY A 307 -4.66 -0.09 27.71
N LEU A 308 -4.66 1.03 26.98
CA LEU A 308 -5.81 1.60 26.27
C LEU A 308 -5.56 1.59 24.75
N PRO A 309 -5.42 0.42 24.10
CA PRO A 309 -5.02 0.29 22.70
C PRO A 309 -5.97 0.98 21.71
N MET A 310 -7.22 1.23 22.09
CA MET A 310 -8.19 1.90 21.22
C MET A 310 -8.03 3.43 21.21
N LEU A 311 -7.19 3.98 22.10
CA LEU A 311 -6.92 5.41 22.19
C LEU A 311 -6.30 5.89 20.87
N GLY A 312 -7.02 6.77 20.16
CA GLY A 312 -6.58 7.28 18.88
C GLY A 312 -6.82 6.36 17.68
N VAL A 313 -7.42 5.17 17.79
CA VAL A 313 -7.78 4.40 16.58
C VAL A 313 -9.10 4.93 15.97
N ASN A 314 -10.08 5.23 16.83
CA ASN A 314 -11.40 5.73 16.43
C ASN A 314 -11.52 7.25 16.67
N ARG A 315 -12.14 7.98 15.72
CA ARG A 315 -12.43 9.43 15.89
C ARG A 315 -13.30 9.72 17.12
N SER A 316 -14.19 8.79 17.50
CA SER A 316 -15.07 8.89 18.67
C SER A 316 -14.36 8.72 20.02
N ALA A 317 -13.16 8.12 20.05
CA ALA A 317 -12.36 8.01 21.26
C ALA A 317 -11.43 9.22 21.47
N GLN A 318 -11.36 10.11 20.48
CA GLN A 318 -10.42 11.23 20.46
C GLN A 318 -10.88 12.39 21.34
N SER A 319 -12.20 12.56 21.54
CA SER A 319 -12.79 13.59 22.41
C SER A 319 -12.58 13.35 23.92
N ARG A 320 -12.10 12.17 24.33
CA ARG A 320 -11.78 11.86 25.74
C ARG A 320 -10.29 12.06 26.09
N ALA A 321 -9.42 12.14 25.08
CA ALA A 321 -7.98 12.35 25.28
C ALA A 321 -7.62 13.82 25.51
N ASP A 322 -8.39 14.74 24.91
CA ASP A 322 -8.18 16.19 25.06
C ASP A 322 -8.64 16.71 26.44
N SER A 323 -9.27 15.88 27.28
CA SER A 323 -9.81 16.25 28.59
C SER A 323 -9.02 15.70 29.79
N THR A 324 -7.86 15.05 29.57
CA THR A 324 -7.02 14.56 30.68
C THR A 324 -5.84 15.48 30.92
N PRO A 325 -5.67 16.07 32.13
CA PRO A 325 -4.52 16.93 32.41
C PRO A 325 -3.22 16.13 32.33
N ILE A 326 -2.19 16.78 31.79
CA ILE A 326 -0.81 16.29 31.75
C ILE A 326 -0.27 16.28 33.20
N PRO A 327 0.37 15.20 33.69
CA PRO A 327 1.12 15.28 34.94
C PRO A 327 2.36 16.14 34.69
N SER A 328 2.42 17.33 35.29
CA SER A 328 3.62 18.16 35.36
C SER A 328 4.63 17.52 36.32
N THR A 329 5.87 17.38 35.85
CA THR A 329 7.02 17.15 36.71
C THR A 329 7.15 18.29 37.71
N THR A 330 7.35 17.92 38.96
CA THR A 330 7.32 18.73 40.18
C THR A 330 8.33 19.87 40.17
N THR A 331 7.89 21.09 40.41
CA THR A 331 8.71 22.15 41.03
C THR A 331 7.78 23.15 41.74
N SER A 332 8.26 23.66 42.87
CA SER A 332 7.49 24.07 44.05
C SER A 332 6.68 25.36 43.94
N ALA A 333 5.49 25.30 44.56
CA ALA A 333 4.63 26.31 45.19
C ALA A 333 4.89 27.83 45.03
N VAL A 334 3.84 28.58 44.62
CA VAL A 334 3.31 29.77 45.33
C VAL A 334 1.79 29.87 45.09
N THR A 335 1.04 30.10 46.17
CA THR A 335 -0.42 30.23 46.32
C THR A 335 -0.96 31.58 45.82
N GLN A 336 -2.17 31.62 45.24
CA GLN A 336 -3.23 32.59 45.61
C GLN A 336 -4.59 32.27 44.95
N GLN A 337 -5.66 32.60 45.68
CA GLN A 337 -7.07 32.25 45.52
C GLN A 337 -7.79 33.13 44.46
N ASP A 338 -8.90 32.64 43.87
CA ASP A 338 -10.27 33.09 44.22
C ASP A 338 -11.37 32.71 43.18
N THR A 339 -12.51 32.22 43.71
CA THR A 339 -13.95 32.39 43.32
C THR A 339 -14.42 32.19 41.85
N SER A 340 -15.59 31.68 41.45
CA SER A 340 -16.81 31.08 42.05
C SER A 340 -17.84 30.77 40.92
N VAL A 341 -18.51 29.60 41.00
CA VAL A 341 -19.97 29.35 40.74
C VAL A 341 -20.55 29.26 39.27
N PRO A 342 -21.62 28.44 38.99
CA PRO A 342 -21.80 27.66 37.74
C PRO A 342 -23.14 27.76 36.94
N THR A 343 -23.16 27.16 35.72
CA THR A 343 -24.28 26.48 34.96
C THR A 343 -25.54 27.28 34.50
N PRO A 344 -26.47 26.77 33.62
CA PRO A 344 -26.65 25.44 33.00
C PRO A 344 -27.03 25.37 31.48
N HIS A 345 -27.22 24.12 31.03
CA HIS A 345 -27.69 23.55 29.76
C HIS A 345 -29.07 23.99 29.21
N THR A 346 -29.28 23.79 27.89
CA THR A 346 -30.53 23.20 27.32
C THR A 346 -30.29 22.51 25.97
N ASN A 347 -30.90 21.32 25.79
CA ASN A 347 -31.04 20.53 24.57
C ASN A 347 -32.29 20.94 23.77
N SER A 348 -32.30 20.72 22.44
CA SER A 348 -33.52 20.27 21.72
C SER A 348 -33.21 19.68 20.34
N ALA A 349 -33.82 18.54 20.04
CA ALA A 349 -33.84 17.83 18.77
C ALA A 349 -35.21 17.92 18.09
N ALA A 350 -35.28 17.85 16.76
CA ALA A 350 -36.43 17.40 15.93
C ALA A 350 -36.05 17.54 14.43
N THR A 351 -35.74 16.46 13.70
CA THR A 351 -36.59 15.59 12.86
C THR A 351 -37.10 16.22 11.55
N GLY A 352 -36.72 15.59 10.43
CA GLY A 352 -37.22 15.87 9.08
C GLY A 352 -38.18 14.81 8.56
N ASN A 353 -38.57 14.96 7.29
CA ASN A 353 -39.21 13.94 6.45
C ASN A 353 -39.13 14.37 4.97
N VAL A 354 -38.50 13.56 4.09
CA VAL A 354 -38.87 13.42 2.66
C VAL A 354 -38.52 12.00 2.20
N VAL A 355 -39.43 11.46 1.39
CA VAL A 355 -39.69 10.06 1.03
C VAL A 355 -38.71 9.47 -0.01
N SER A 356 -38.54 8.16 0.12
CA SER A 356 -37.73 7.21 -0.65
C SER A 356 -38.29 6.83 -2.03
N THR A 357 -37.40 6.69 -3.01
CA THR A 357 -37.55 5.73 -4.12
C THR A 357 -36.22 4.97 -4.26
N THR A 358 -36.24 3.66 -3.98
CA THR A 358 -35.02 2.85 -3.83
C THR A 358 -34.59 2.16 -5.12
N ALA A 359 -33.26 2.14 -5.32
CA ALA A 359 -32.47 1.44 -6.35
C ALA A 359 -32.60 -0.10 -6.39
N LYS A 360 -33.70 -0.69 -5.88
CA LYS A 360 -33.92 -2.15 -5.85
C LYS A 360 -34.40 -2.71 -7.19
N ASP A 361 -34.94 -1.87 -8.07
CA ASP A 361 -35.53 -2.35 -9.33
C ASP A 361 -34.53 -2.44 -10.50
N CYS A 362 -33.38 -1.75 -10.42
CA CYS A 362 -32.36 -1.83 -11.48
C CYS A 362 -31.41 -3.04 -11.38
N ILE A 363 -31.31 -3.70 -10.22
CA ILE A 363 -30.31 -4.76 -9.98
C ILE A 363 -30.79 -6.16 -10.41
N LYS A 364 -32.11 -6.37 -10.59
CA LYS A 364 -32.64 -7.74 -10.83
C LYS A 364 -32.43 -8.29 -12.25
N THR A 365 -32.09 -7.47 -13.23
CA THR A 365 -32.16 -7.89 -14.65
C THR A 365 -30.79 -8.28 -15.25
N ILE A 366 -29.67 -7.92 -14.63
CA ILE A 366 -28.32 -8.14 -15.22
C ILE A 366 -27.63 -9.42 -14.70
N ASP A 367 -27.99 -9.94 -13.53
CA ASP A 367 -27.24 -11.05 -12.89
C ASP A 367 -27.60 -12.48 -13.34
N ASN A 368 -28.64 -12.69 -14.14
CA ASN A 368 -29.24 -14.04 -14.26
C ASN A 368 -28.72 -14.92 -15.40
N ILE A 369 -27.93 -14.38 -16.36
CA ILE A 369 -27.56 -15.10 -17.59
C ILE A 369 -26.07 -15.50 -17.63
N GLU A 370 -25.15 -14.65 -17.17
CA GLU A 370 -23.71 -14.94 -17.24
C GLU A 370 -23.20 -15.83 -16.10
N GLY A 371 -23.69 -15.63 -14.87
CA GLY A 371 -23.34 -16.45 -13.70
C GLY A 371 -23.71 -17.93 -13.88
N LYS A 372 -24.90 -18.21 -14.45
CA LYS A 372 -25.35 -19.58 -14.74
C LYS A 372 -24.49 -20.27 -15.80
N ARG A 373 -23.92 -19.52 -16.75
CA ARG A 373 -23.07 -20.05 -17.83
C ARG A 373 -21.66 -20.40 -17.34
N CYS A 374 -21.10 -19.63 -16.41
CA CYS A 374 -19.81 -19.92 -15.76
C CYS A 374 -19.90 -21.12 -14.79
N ILE A 375 -20.99 -21.22 -14.01
CA ILE A 375 -21.21 -22.34 -13.07
C ILE A 375 -21.36 -23.67 -13.81
N LYS A 376 -22.10 -23.69 -14.94
CA LYS A 376 -22.26 -24.90 -15.76
C LYS A 376 -20.91 -25.37 -16.32
N LYS A 377 -20.06 -24.46 -16.80
CA LYS A 377 -18.70 -24.78 -17.27
C LYS A 377 -17.80 -25.33 -16.16
N ALA A 378 -17.82 -24.73 -14.97
CA ALA A 378 -17.00 -25.18 -13.84
C ALA A 378 -17.39 -26.60 -13.38
N LYS A 379 -18.70 -26.88 -13.26
CA LYS A 379 -19.21 -28.21 -12.92
C LYS A 379 -18.82 -29.27 -13.95
N THR A 380 -18.94 -28.97 -15.25
CA THR A 380 -18.53 -29.88 -16.33
C THR A 380 -17.02 -30.17 -16.32
N HIS A 381 -16.18 -29.18 -15.95
CA HIS A 381 -14.74 -29.39 -15.85
C HIS A 381 -14.34 -30.25 -14.63
N TRP A 382 -15.05 -30.10 -13.52
CA TRP A 382 -14.82 -30.90 -12.31
C TRP A 382 -15.28 -32.35 -12.47
N GLU A 383 -16.46 -32.59 -13.05
CA GLU A 383 -16.96 -33.93 -13.36
C GLU A 383 -16.04 -34.66 -14.35
N LYS A 384 -15.52 -33.95 -15.36
CA LYS A 384 -14.49 -34.50 -16.27
C LYS A 384 -13.19 -34.82 -15.52
N GLY A 385 -12.77 -33.98 -14.59
CA GLY A 385 -11.59 -34.23 -13.75
C GLY A 385 -11.72 -35.52 -12.92
N LYS A 386 -12.89 -35.76 -12.31
CA LYS A 386 -13.17 -36.99 -11.56
C LYS A 386 -13.25 -38.23 -12.45
N ALA A 387 -13.83 -38.12 -13.64
CA ALA A 387 -13.88 -39.22 -14.60
C ALA A 387 -12.48 -39.62 -15.08
N TYR A 388 -11.58 -38.66 -15.31
CA TYR A 388 -10.18 -38.94 -15.66
C TYR A 388 -9.40 -39.58 -14.52
N ASP A 389 -9.64 -39.19 -13.27
CA ASP A 389 -8.99 -39.80 -12.11
C ASP A 389 -9.44 -41.26 -11.89
N ALA A 390 -10.73 -41.55 -12.15
CA ALA A 390 -11.26 -42.92 -12.12
C ALA A 390 -10.68 -43.79 -13.25
N GLN A 391 -10.59 -43.24 -14.47
CA GLN A 391 -10.00 -43.93 -15.64
C GLN A 391 -8.49 -44.17 -15.48
N TYR A 392 -7.77 -43.27 -14.80
CA TYR A 392 -6.34 -43.45 -14.52
C TYR A 392 -6.09 -44.47 -13.41
N LYS A 393 -6.96 -44.54 -12.40
CA LYS A 393 -6.91 -45.60 -11.39
C LYS A 393 -7.15 -46.99 -11.99
N SER A 394 -8.00 -47.11 -13.02
CA SER A 394 -8.17 -48.38 -13.74
C SER A 394 -7.00 -48.70 -14.67
N LEU A 395 -6.36 -47.69 -15.29
CA LEU A 395 -5.19 -47.88 -16.16
C LEU A 395 -3.88 -48.14 -15.39
N GLY A 396 -3.75 -47.59 -14.18
CA GLY A 396 -2.62 -47.85 -13.29
C GLY A 396 -2.58 -49.28 -12.73
N VAL A 397 -3.70 -50.00 -12.77
CA VAL A 397 -3.77 -51.44 -12.48
C VAL A 397 -3.30 -52.29 -13.68
N LEU A 398 -3.22 -51.69 -14.88
CA LEU A 398 -2.84 -52.36 -16.14
C LEU A 398 -1.46 -51.95 -16.68
N GLY A 399 -0.70 -51.10 -15.98
CA GLY A 399 0.72 -50.84 -16.27
C GLY A 399 1.03 -50.05 -17.56
N ILE A 400 0.12 -49.23 -18.07
CA ILE A 400 0.34 -48.43 -19.29
C ILE A 400 0.52 -46.94 -18.95
N GLU A 401 1.72 -46.39 -19.18
CA GLU A 401 2.02 -44.96 -18.99
C GLU A 401 1.79 -44.14 -20.28
N ASP A 402 0.65 -43.44 -20.40
CA ASP A 402 0.40 -42.48 -21.49
C ASP A 402 0.74 -41.03 -21.08
N LYS A 403 1.86 -40.52 -21.61
CA LYS A 403 2.40 -39.17 -21.37
C LYS A 403 1.44 -38.03 -21.77
N LYS A 404 0.48 -38.25 -22.69
CA LYS A 404 -0.52 -37.23 -23.06
C LYS A 404 -1.63 -37.09 -22.02
N ALA A 405 -2.01 -38.19 -21.36
CA ALA A 405 -3.00 -38.17 -20.29
C ALA A 405 -2.47 -37.43 -19.04
N MET A 406 -1.19 -37.63 -18.73
CA MET A 406 -0.50 -37.00 -17.59
C MET A 406 -0.44 -35.46 -17.71
N LYS A 407 -0.12 -34.92 -18.89
CA LYS A 407 -0.15 -33.47 -19.16
C LYS A 407 -1.55 -32.85 -19.05
N LYS A 408 -2.60 -33.59 -19.43
CA LYS A 408 -3.99 -33.12 -19.28
C LYS A 408 -4.44 -33.14 -17.82
N ARG A 409 -4.06 -34.15 -17.04
CA ARG A 409 -4.32 -34.24 -15.59
C ARG A 409 -3.70 -33.05 -14.85
N ASP A 410 -2.42 -32.75 -15.10
CA ASP A 410 -1.73 -31.67 -14.39
C ASP A 410 -2.29 -30.28 -14.74
N LYS A 411 -2.79 -30.09 -15.97
CA LYS A 411 -3.48 -28.86 -16.37
C LYS A 411 -4.81 -28.69 -15.64
N HIS A 412 -5.59 -29.76 -15.48
CA HIS A 412 -6.88 -29.70 -14.79
C HIS A 412 -6.73 -29.65 -13.26
N LYS A 413 -5.71 -30.30 -12.69
CA LYS A 413 -5.37 -30.23 -11.26
C LYS A 413 -4.92 -28.82 -10.86
N LYS A 414 -4.07 -28.16 -11.66
CA LYS A 414 -3.71 -26.74 -11.46
C LYS A 414 -4.89 -25.77 -11.55
N LEU A 415 -5.96 -26.14 -12.26
CA LEU A 415 -7.20 -25.36 -12.34
C LEU A 415 -8.12 -25.63 -11.14
N ALA A 416 -8.10 -26.84 -10.58
CA ALA A 416 -8.82 -27.19 -9.36
C ALA A 416 -8.14 -26.60 -8.11
N ASP A 417 -6.80 -26.59 -8.05
CA ASP A 417 -6.03 -26.02 -6.93
C ASP A 417 -6.17 -24.49 -6.81
N LYS A 418 -6.68 -23.81 -7.85
CA LYS A 418 -7.03 -22.38 -7.82
C LYS A 418 -8.33 -22.07 -7.07
N PHE A 419 -9.11 -23.08 -6.68
CA PHE A 419 -10.30 -22.95 -5.85
C PHE A 419 -10.22 -24.03 -4.78
N SER A 420 -9.75 -23.67 -3.59
CA SER A 420 -9.60 -24.64 -2.51
C SER A 420 -10.97 -25.19 -2.09
N GLU A 421 -11.03 -26.48 -1.75
CA GLU A 421 -12.22 -27.16 -1.19
C GLU A 421 -12.83 -26.36 -0.02
N LYS A 422 -11.97 -25.66 0.75
CA LYS A 422 -12.35 -24.73 1.83
C LYS A 422 -13.11 -23.51 1.33
N GLU A 423 -12.70 -22.88 0.24
CA GLU A 423 -13.37 -21.70 -0.34
C GLU A 423 -14.76 -22.05 -0.90
N PHE A 424 -14.91 -23.23 -1.50
CA PHE A 424 -16.22 -23.73 -1.97
C PHE A 424 -17.17 -24.06 -0.81
N GLN A 425 -16.66 -24.69 0.25
CA GLN A 425 -17.43 -25.01 1.47
C GLN A 425 -17.86 -23.75 2.24
N ILE A 426 -16.99 -22.74 2.34
CA ILE A 426 -17.27 -21.46 2.98
C ILE A 426 -18.34 -20.69 2.19
N TRP A 427 -18.24 -20.67 0.85
CA TRP A 427 -19.21 -20.01 -0.02
C TRP A 427 -20.57 -20.72 -0.06
N SER A 428 -20.58 -22.07 -0.07
CA SER A 428 -21.80 -22.89 0.01
C SER A 428 -22.57 -22.69 1.32
N LYS A 429 -21.87 -22.61 2.47
CA LYS A 429 -22.47 -22.27 3.78
C LYS A 429 -23.02 -20.85 3.83
N TYR A 430 -22.40 -19.91 3.12
CA TYR A 430 -22.86 -18.53 3.05
C TYR A 430 -24.17 -18.41 2.23
N HIS A 431 -24.29 -19.16 1.14
CA HIS A 431 -25.49 -19.15 0.30
C HIS A 431 -26.66 -20.01 0.83
N SER A 432 -26.41 -21.09 1.57
CA SER A 432 -27.51 -21.88 2.16
C SER A 432 -28.29 -21.12 3.25
N LYS A 433 -27.69 -20.07 3.83
CA LYS A 433 -28.36 -19.19 4.80
C LYS A 433 -29.22 -18.10 4.15
N GLN A 434 -29.00 -17.76 2.88
CA GLN A 434 -29.82 -16.77 2.16
C GLN A 434 -31.00 -17.36 1.38
N VAL A 435 -31.09 -18.69 1.28
CA VAL A 435 -32.21 -19.39 0.63
C VAL A 435 -33.31 -19.81 1.64
N LYS A 436 -33.21 -19.37 2.91
CA LYS A 436 -34.21 -19.65 3.97
C LYS A 436 -34.75 -18.41 4.70
N SER A 437 -34.64 -17.21 4.12
CA SER A 437 -35.33 -16.01 4.62
C SER A 437 -36.18 -15.38 3.55
#